data_AF-A0AB74B9R4-F1
#
_entry.id   AF-A0AB74B9R4-F1
#
_cell.length_a   1.000
_cell.length_b   1.000
_cell.length_c   1.000
_cell.angle_alpha   90.00
_cell.angle_beta   90.00
_cell.angle_gamma   90.00
#
_symmetry.space_group_name_H-M   'P 1'
#
loop_
_entity.id
_entity.type
_entity.pdbx_description
1 polymer ?
#
loop_
_entity_poly.entity_id
_entity_poly.type
_entity_poly.pdbx_seq_one_letter_code
_entity_poly.pdbx_strand_id
1 'polypeptide(L)'
;MLTAGEYKRTLTVFGENTEKGREKFQQDLDITHDLFKNFVASYRPQLSIDEVATGEIWLGMAAVDKLLVDELKTSDEYLAERAKDADVFHLHYVQRKSLQERMGMAAATSADQLAAKWWGRLTQQRFW
;
A
#
# COMPACT_ATOMS: atom_id res chain seq x y z
N MET A 1 -34.81 12.86 -1.14
CA MET A 1 -34.08 11.64 -1.57
C MET A 1 -34.52 10.49 -0.70
N LEU A 2 -35.23 9.50 -1.25
CA LEU A 2 -35.60 8.27 -0.54
C LEU A 2 -34.54 7.21 -0.88
N THR A 3 -33.79 6.73 0.12
CA THR A 3 -32.82 5.64 -0.04
C THR A 3 -33.28 4.39 0.70
N ALA A 4 -33.05 3.22 0.09
CA ALA A 4 -33.46 1.91 0.57
C ALA A 4 -32.70 1.49 1.85
N GLY A 5 -33.14 1.96 3.02
CA GLY A 5 -32.61 1.58 4.33
C GLY A 5 -32.34 2.81 5.20
N GLU A 6 -32.94 2.86 6.39
CA GLU A 6 -32.85 3.99 7.34
C GLU A 6 -31.39 4.37 7.71
N TYR A 7 -30.43 3.45 7.58
CA TYR A 7 -29.07 3.60 8.09
C TYR A 7 -27.97 3.73 7.02
N LYS A 8 -28.33 3.93 5.73
CA LYS A 8 -27.32 4.03 4.66
C LYS A 8 -26.40 5.26 4.75
N ARG A 9 -26.73 6.23 5.62
CA ARG A 9 -25.94 7.45 5.89
C ARG A 9 -26.07 7.82 7.37
N THR A 10 -25.29 7.16 8.24
CA THR A 10 -25.29 7.40 9.69
C THR A 10 -24.70 8.75 10.08
N LEU A 11 -23.77 9.29 9.29
CA LEU A 11 -23.28 10.66 9.40
C LEU A 11 -23.07 11.28 8.00
N THR A 12 -23.45 12.54 7.84
CA THR A 12 -23.14 13.32 6.63
C THR A 12 -22.54 14.66 6.99
N VAL A 13 -21.56 15.13 6.21
CA VAL A 13 -20.90 16.44 6.43
C VAL A 13 -21.83 17.61 6.04
N PHE A 14 -22.80 17.36 5.16
CA PHE A 14 -23.66 18.37 4.55
C PHE A 14 -25.16 18.21 4.87
N GLY A 15 -25.52 17.41 5.88
CA GLY A 15 -26.91 17.16 6.29
C GLY A 15 -27.08 17.09 7.81
N GLU A 16 -28.32 17.04 8.29
CA GLU A 16 -28.60 16.96 9.73
C GLU A 16 -28.29 15.56 10.29
N ASN A 17 -27.40 15.48 11.28
CA ASN A 17 -27.11 14.25 12.00
C ASN A 17 -28.16 14.06 13.11
N THR A 18 -29.12 13.16 12.89
CA THR A 18 -30.13 12.78 13.88
C THR A 18 -29.50 12.01 15.04
N GLU A 19 -30.12 12.08 16.23
CA GLU A 19 -29.62 11.37 17.42
C GLU A 19 -29.48 9.86 17.16
N LYS A 20 -30.51 9.24 16.54
CA LYS A 20 -30.49 7.84 16.13
C LYS A 20 -29.35 7.50 15.16
N GLY A 21 -28.98 8.43 14.27
CA GLY A 21 -27.85 8.27 13.35
C GLY A 21 -26.51 8.26 14.07
N ARG A 22 -26.34 9.10 15.09
CA ARG A 22 -25.15 9.16 15.95
C ARG A 22 -25.02 7.91 16.82
N GLU A 23 -26.11 7.49 17.47
CA GLU A 23 -26.15 6.26 18.26
C GLU A 23 -25.78 5.04 17.42
N LYS A 24 -26.34 4.92 16.21
CA LYS A 24 -26.00 3.81 15.31
C LYS A 24 -24.54 3.85 14.87
N PHE A 25 -24.01 5.04 14.57
CA PHE A 25 -22.60 5.18 14.22
C PHE A 25 -21.67 4.78 15.36
N GLN A 26 -21.97 5.20 16.59
CA GLN A 26 -21.21 4.80 17.77
C GLN A 26 -21.25 3.28 17.95
N GLN A 27 -22.42 2.67 17.82
CA GLN A 27 -22.57 1.22 17.89
C GLN A 27 -21.71 0.51 16.82
N ASP A 28 -21.68 1.02 15.59
CA ASP A 28 -20.87 0.43 14.52
C ASP A 28 -19.36 0.56 14.78
N LEU A 29 -18.92 1.66 15.42
CA LEU A 29 -17.54 1.85 15.86
C LEU A 29 -17.16 0.84 16.96
N ASP A 30 -18.01 0.69 17.97
CA ASP A 30 -17.77 -0.23 19.10
C ASP A 30 -17.70 -1.69 18.60
N ILE A 31 -18.64 -2.09 17.73
CA ILE A 31 -18.61 -3.42 17.09
C ILE A 31 -17.31 -3.64 16.31
N THR A 32 -16.87 -2.63 15.55
CA THR A 32 -15.64 -2.75 14.76
C THR A 32 -14.40 -2.84 15.67
N HIS A 33 -14.39 -2.11 16.78
CA HIS A 33 -13.31 -2.16 17.77
C HIS A 33 -13.24 -3.54 18.45
N ASP A 34 -14.38 -4.09 18.86
CA ASP A 34 -14.45 -5.44 19.44
C ASP A 34 -13.99 -6.51 18.44
N LEU A 35 -14.39 -6.40 17.16
CA LEU A 35 -13.92 -7.31 16.11
C LEU A 35 -12.40 -7.22 15.94
N PHE A 36 -11.83 -6.02 15.97
CA PHE A 36 -10.38 -5.83 15.92
C PHE A 36 -9.68 -6.47 17.13
N LYS A 37 -10.18 -6.24 18.35
CA LYS A 37 -9.62 -6.85 19.57
C LYS A 37 -9.64 -8.38 19.50
N ASN A 38 -10.76 -8.95 19.08
CA ASN A 38 -10.93 -10.40 18.94
C ASN A 38 -9.99 -10.99 17.87
N PHE A 39 -9.82 -10.30 16.73
CA PHE A 39 -8.87 -10.71 15.71
C PHE A 39 -7.45 -10.77 16.27
N VAL A 40 -6.98 -9.70 16.92
CA VAL A 40 -5.62 -9.66 17.48
C VAL A 40 -5.44 -10.73 18.58
N ALA A 41 -6.40 -10.86 19.50
CA ALA A 41 -6.34 -11.85 20.58
C ALA A 41 -6.30 -13.29 20.07
N SER A 42 -6.94 -13.58 18.93
CA SER A 42 -6.93 -14.92 18.32
C SER A 42 -5.55 -15.33 17.81
N TYR A 43 -4.75 -14.38 17.30
CA TYR A 43 -3.40 -14.63 16.78
C TYR A 43 -2.29 -14.37 17.81
N ARG A 44 -2.57 -13.63 18.89
CA ARG A 44 -1.65 -13.34 19.99
C ARG A 44 -2.35 -13.56 21.35
N PRO A 45 -2.64 -14.81 21.74
CA PRO A 45 -3.35 -15.11 23.00
C PRO A 45 -2.59 -14.67 24.26
N GLN A 46 -1.26 -14.49 24.17
CA GLN A 46 -0.41 -13.99 25.24
C GLN A 46 -0.50 -12.46 25.47
N LEU A 47 -1.18 -11.73 24.57
CA LEU A 47 -1.28 -10.28 24.61
C LEU A 47 -2.41 -9.82 25.55
N SER A 48 -2.11 -8.86 26.43
CA SER A 48 -3.13 -8.13 27.18
C SER A 48 -3.82 -7.12 26.26
N ILE A 49 -4.88 -7.54 25.56
CA ILE A 49 -5.52 -6.73 24.49
C ILE A 49 -6.07 -5.40 25.01
N ASP A 50 -6.58 -5.37 26.24
CA ASP A 50 -7.17 -4.17 26.85
C ASP A 50 -6.12 -3.09 27.14
N GLU A 51 -4.87 -3.47 27.38
CA GLU A 51 -3.77 -2.52 27.63
C GLU A 51 -3.22 -1.87 26.36
N VAL A 52 -3.47 -2.45 25.18
CA VAL A 52 -2.89 -2.01 23.92
C VAL A 52 -3.91 -1.46 22.93
N ALA A 53 -5.19 -1.82 23.07
CA ALA A 53 -6.28 -1.39 22.18
C ALA A 53 -6.86 -0.01 22.56
N THR A 54 -6.01 0.90 23.07
CA THR A 54 -6.37 2.24 23.57
C THR A 54 -6.32 3.34 22.50
N GLY A 55 -5.79 3.03 21.31
CA GLY A 55 -5.53 4.00 20.24
C GLY A 55 -4.17 4.70 20.34
N GLU A 56 -3.33 4.31 21.30
CA GLU A 56 -1.96 4.80 21.45
C GLU A 56 -1.02 4.21 20.39
N ILE A 57 0.10 4.91 20.17
CA ILE A 57 1.13 4.51 19.22
C ILE A 57 2.32 3.96 19.98
N TRP A 58 2.75 2.75 19.62
CA TRP A 58 3.92 2.09 20.19
C TRP A 58 5.08 2.08 19.19
N LEU A 59 6.24 2.59 19.60
CA LEU A 59 7.48 2.46 18.83
C LEU A 59 8.01 1.03 18.91
N GLY A 60 8.82 0.62 17.94
CA GLY A 60 9.23 -0.79 17.75
C GLY A 60 9.74 -1.49 19.02
N MET A 61 10.58 -0.86 19.83
CA MET A 61 11.07 -1.46 21.08
C MET A 61 9.93 -1.71 22.08
N ALA A 62 9.07 -0.72 22.31
CA ALA A 62 7.91 -0.86 23.20
C ALA A 62 6.90 -1.89 22.66
N ALA A 63 6.80 -2.04 21.34
CA ALA A 63 5.93 -3.04 20.73
C ALA A 63 6.41 -4.47 21.03
N VAL A 64 7.74 -4.71 21.10
CA VAL A 64 8.28 -6.01 21.53
C VAL A 64 7.94 -6.28 22.99
N ASP A 65 8.18 -5.30 23.88
CA ASP A 65 7.94 -5.44 25.32
C ASP A 65 6.46 -5.74 25.63
N LYS A 66 5.56 -5.18 24.81
CA LYS A 66 4.12 -5.41 24.90
C LYS A 66 3.64 -6.64 24.11
N LEU A 67 4.54 -7.42 23.53
CA LEU A 67 4.21 -8.61 22.73
C LEU A 67 3.31 -8.32 21.53
N LEU A 68 3.35 -7.08 21.01
CA LEU A 68 2.65 -6.66 19.79
C LEU A 68 3.38 -7.10 18.52
N VAL A 69 4.69 -7.27 18.60
CA VAL A 69 5.55 -7.85 17.57
C VAL A 69 6.44 -8.91 18.20
N ASP A 70 6.93 -9.85 17.39
CA ASP A 70 7.71 -10.99 17.90
C ASP A 70 9.20 -10.64 18.06
N GLU A 71 9.72 -9.82 17.15
CA GLU A 71 11.11 -9.39 17.13
C GLU A 71 11.31 -8.12 16.29
N LEU A 72 12.43 -7.43 16.50
CA LEU A 72 12.89 -6.33 15.66
C LEU A 72 14.07 -6.79 14.82
N LYS A 73 13.91 -6.69 13.50
CA LYS A 73 14.98 -6.95 12.54
C LYS A 73 14.74 -6.23 11.22
N THR A 74 15.78 -6.12 10.43
CA THR A 74 15.70 -5.57 9.08
C THR A 74 15.14 -6.61 8.10
N SER A 75 14.66 -6.14 6.95
CA SER A 75 14.21 -7.02 5.86
C SER A 75 15.30 -7.98 5.40
N ASP A 76 16.54 -7.50 5.33
CA ASP A 76 17.68 -8.26 4.83
C ASP A 76 18.04 -9.39 5.80
N GLU A 77 18.01 -9.11 7.12
CA GLU A 77 18.20 -10.13 8.15
C GLU A 77 17.11 -11.21 8.09
N TYR A 78 15.84 -10.81 7.97
CA TYR A 78 14.73 -11.77 7.84
C TYR A 78 14.92 -12.70 6.62
N LEU A 79 15.24 -12.13 5.45
CA LEU A 79 15.41 -12.90 4.23
C LEU A 79 16.64 -13.80 4.27
N ALA A 80 17.77 -13.30 4.82
CA ALA A 80 19.00 -14.09 4.96
C ALA A 80 18.83 -15.26 5.93
N GLU A 81 18.04 -15.09 7.00
CA GLU A 81 17.68 -16.17 7.91
C GLU A 81 16.81 -17.22 7.21
N ARG A 82 15.74 -16.78 6.51
CA ARG A 82 14.81 -17.70 5.82
C ARG A 82 15.44 -18.44 4.65
N ALA A 83 16.42 -17.85 3.99
CA ALA A 83 17.17 -18.48 2.90
C ALA A 83 17.98 -19.73 3.33
N LYS A 84 18.18 -19.95 4.63
CA LYS A 84 18.84 -21.16 5.15
C LYS A 84 17.93 -22.38 5.10
N ASP A 85 16.63 -22.18 5.27
CA ASP A 85 15.64 -23.24 5.45
C ASP A 85 14.61 -23.32 4.31
N ALA A 86 14.57 -22.32 3.42
CA ALA A 86 13.62 -22.23 2.32
C ALA A 86 14.18 -21.47 1.11
N ASP A 87 13.64 -21.78 -0.07
CA ASP A 87 13.93 -21.02 -1.30
C ASP A 87 13.27 -19.64 -1.25
N VAL A 88 14.05 -18.59 -1.53
CA VAL A 88 13.58 -17.20 -1.53
C VAL A 88 13.51 -16.67 -2.96
N PHE A 89 12.29 -16.33 -3.41
CA PHE A 89 12.05 -15.80 -4.76
C PHE A 89 11.65 -14.32 -4.72
N HIS A 90 12.31 -13.50 -5.54
CA HIS A 90 11.91 -12.10 -5.73
C HIS A 90 10.96 -11.97 -6.93
N LEU A 91 9.69 -11.69 -6.64
CA LEU A 91 8.67 -11.42 -7.65
C LEU A 91 8.56 -9.92 -7.88
N HIS A 92 8.55 -9.51 -9.15
CA HIS A 92 8.29 -8.13 -9.53
C HIS A 92 7.21 -8.10 -10.61
N TYR A 93 6.29 -7.14 -10.48
CA TYR A 93 5.27 -6.93 -11.49
C TYR A 93 5.86 -6.28 -12.73
N VAL A 94 5.69 -6.91 -13.90
CA VAL A 94 6.11 -6.37 -15.18
C VAL A 94 4.89 -6.03 -16.01
N GLN A 95 4.65 -4.73 -16.20
CA GLN A 95 3.67 -4.29 -17.18
C GLN A 95 4.20 -4.57 -18.59
N ARG A 96 3.52 -5.46 -19.32
CA ARG A 96 3.90 -5.78 -20.70
C ARG A 96 3.60 -4.57 -21.59
N LYS A 97 4.66 -3.92 -22.09
CA LYS A 97 4.55 -2.92 -23.16
C LYS A 97 3.87 -3.54 -24.38
N SER A 98 2.94 -2.80 -24.98
CA SER A 98 2.29 -3.22 -26.22
C SER A 98 3.31 -3.35 -27.36
N LEU A 99 3.00 -4.15 -28.39
CA LEU A 99 3.88 -4.27 -29.57
C LEU A 99 4.11 -2.90 -30.24
N GLN A 100 3.10 -2.04 -30.23
CA GLN A 100 3.19 -0.68 -30.78
C GLN A 100 4.15 0.20 -29.97
N GLU A 101 4.14 0.11 -28.64
CA GLU A 101 5.10 0.83 -27.78
C GLU A 101 6.53 0.32 -27.98
N ARG A 102 6.72 -0.99 -28.16
CA ARG A 102 8.04 -1.58 -28.44
C ARG A 102 8.57 -1.15 -29.81
N MET A 103 7.71 -1.17 -30.84
CA MET A 103 8.06 -0.75 -32.20
C MET A 103 8.24 0.76 -32.31
N GLY A 104 7.40 1.55 -31.62
CA GLY A 104 7.49 3.00 -31.56
C GLY A 104 8.79 3.47 -30.91
N MET A 105 9.24 2.82 -29.83
CA MET A 105 10.57 3.07 -29.25
C MET A 105 11.68 2.77 -30.26
N ALA A 106 11.65 1.63 -30.95
CA ALA A 106 12.68 1.26 -31.93
C ALA A 106 12.72 2.22 -33.14
N ALA A 107 11.56 2.62 -33.64
CA ALA A 107 11.41 3.58 -34.72
C ALA A 107 11.89 4.98 -34.33
N ALA A 108 11.57 5.45 -33.11
CA ALA A 108 12.03 6.73 -32.59
C ALA A 108 13.57 6.78 -32.50
N THR A 109 14.20 5.76 -31.92
CA THR A 109 15.68 5.68 -31.87
C THR A 109 16.32 5.63 -33.26
N SER A 110 15.66 5.00 -34.24
CA SER A 110 16.17 4.93 -35.62
C SER A 110 16.05 6.28 -36.33
N ALA A 111 14.93 6.99 -36.13
CA ALA A 111 14.70 8.33 -36.67
C ALA A 111 15.69 9.35 -36.09
N ASP A 112 15.95 9.32 -34.78
CA ASP A 112 16.92 10.19 -34.12
C ASP A 112 18.35 9.98 -34.64
N GLN A 113 18.75 8.71 -34.85
CA GLN A 113 20.07 8.40 -35.43
C GLN A 113 20.20 8.87 -36.88
N LEU A 114 19.12 8.80 -37.67
CA LEU A 114 19.10 9.29 -39.05
C LEU A 114 19.12 10.82 -39.09
N ALA A 115 18.33 11.49 -38.26
CA ALA A 115 18.32 12.94 -38.13
C ALA A 115 19.69 13.48 -37.70
N ALA A 116 20.33 12.85 -36.70
CA ALA A 116 21.68 13.21 -36.25
C ALA A 116 22.72 13.01 -37.36
N LYS A 117 22.64 11.92 -38.13
CA LYS A 117 23.54 11.68 -39.28
C LYS A 117 23.34 12.72 -40.40
N TRP A 118 22.10 13.11 -40.69
CA TRP A 118 21.79 14.10 -41.71
C TRP A 118 22.18 15.51 -41.28
N TRP A 119 21.97 15.85 -40.01
CA TRP A 119 22.44 17.09 -39.43
C TRP A 119 23.97 17.20 -39.50
N GLY A 120 24.68 16.13 -39.11
CA GLY A 120 26.13 16.04 -39.23
C GLY A 120 26.64 16.28 -40.66
N ARG A 121 25.99 15.67 -41.66
CA ARG A 121 26.31 15.85 -43.08
C ARG A 121 26.07 17.28 -43.57
N LEU A 122 24.97 17.91 -43.16
CA LEU A 122 24.66 19.30 -43.52
C LEU A 122 25.61 20.30 -42.84
N THR A 123 26.04 20.04 -41.61
CA THR A 123 27.03 20.89 -40.92
C THR A 123 28.46 20.68 -41.42
N GLN A 124 28.81 19.50 -41.97
CA GLN A 124 30.13 19.25 -42.55
C GLN A 124 30.32 19.83 -43.96
N GLN A 125 29.25 20.04 -44.73
CA GLN A 125 29.34 20.68 -46.05
C GLN A 125 29.57 22.20 -46.02
N ARG A 126 29.57 22.83 -44.84
CA ARG A 126 29.71 24.29 -44.69
C ARG A 126 31.12 24.76 -44.28
N PHE A 127 32.11 23.87 -44.35
CA PHE A 127 33.53 24.21 -44.19
C PHE A 127 34.36 23.55 -45.31
N TRP A 128 34.15 24.01 -46.53
CA TRP A 128 35.21 24.27 -47.50
C TRP A 128 34.80 25.47 -48.36
#